data_AF-A0A804L613-F1
#
_entry.id   AF-A0A804L613-F1
#
_cell.length_a   1.000
_cell.length_b   1.000
_cell.length_c   1.000
_cell.angle_alpha   90.00
_cell.angle_beta   90.00
_cell.angle_gamma   90.00
#
_symmetry.space_group_name_H-M   'P 1'
#
loop_
_entity.id
_entity.type
_entity.pdbx_description
1 polymer ?
#
loop_
_entity_poly.entity_id
_entity_poly.type
_entity_poly.pdbx_seq_one_letter_code
_entity_poly.pdbx_strand_id
1 'polypeptide(L)' 'MPEEDLVELKFRLCDGSDIGPICYTSSSTVAMLKERIISEWPRGAVYDVGL' A
#
# COMPACT_ATOMS: atom_id res chain seq x y z
N MET A 1 -19.41 -13.72 -16.62
CA MET A 1 -18.99 -13.16 -15.32
C MET A 1 -18.64 -11.71 -15.58
N PRO A 2 -19.15 -10.72 -14.84
CA PRO A 2 -18.58 -9.38 -14.98
C PRO A 2 -17.11 -9.49 -14.63
N GLU A 3 -16.24 -9.04 -15.53
CA GLU A 3 -14.82 -8.89 -15.26
C GLU A 3 -14.74 -7.95 -14.04
N GLU A 4 -14.13 -8.39 -12.94
CA GLU A 4 -13.99 -7.52 -11.79
C GLU A 4 -13.10 -6.35 -12.23
N ASP A 5 -13.65 -5.12 -12.21
CA ASP A 5 -12.95 -3.94 -12.67
C ASP A 5 -11.84 -3.61 -11.66
N LEU A 6 -10.65 -4.13 -11.97
CA LEU A 6 -9.46 -4.03 -11.13
C LEU A 6 -8.69 -2.74 -11.45
N VAL A 7 -8.32 -2.03 -10.40
CA VAL A 7 -7.50 -0.83 -10.47
C VAL A 7 -6.18 -1.10 -9.73
N GLU A 8 -5.07 -0.85 -10.41
CA GLU A 8 -3.75 -0.90 -9.80
C GLU A 8 -3.43 0.45 -9.14
N LEU A 9 -3.07 0.42 -7.86
CA LEU A 9 -2.71 1.59 -7.08
C LEU A 9 -1.29 1.49 -6.52
N LYS A 10 -0.60 2.62 -6.49
CA LYS A 10 0.69 2.83 -5.82
C LYS A 10 0.60 4.05 -4.92
N PHE A 11 1.06 3.93 -3.67
CA PHE A 11 0.95 4.99 -2.67
C PHE A 11 2.31 5.62 -2.41
N ARG A 12 2.48 6.88 -2.84
CA ARG A 12 3.68 7.67 -2.56
C ARG A 12 3.67 8.15 -1.11
N LEU A 13 4.74 7.86 -0.38
CA LEU A 13 4.96 8.33 1.00
C LEU A 13 5.67 9.69 1.01
N CYS A 14 5.69 10.34 2.18
CA CYS A 14 6.28 11.68 2.35
C CYS A 14 7.80 11.72 2.16
N ASP A 15 8.49 10.58 2.33
CA ASP A 15 9.92 10.42 2.06
C ASP A 15 10.24 10.16 0.57
N GLY A 16 9.21 10.13 -0.28
CA GLY A 16 9.33 9.85 -1.70
C GLY A 16 9.33 8.36 -2.06
N SER A 17 9.34 7.45 -1.08
CA SER A 17 9.18 6.01 -1.31
C SER A 17 7.75 5.65 -1.68
N ASP A 18 7.52 4.41 -2.11
CA ASP A 18 6.20 3.93 -2.50
C ASP A 18 5.83 2.62 -1.81
N ILE A 19 4.53 2.46 -1.51
CA ILE A 19 3.91 1.17 -1.20
C ILE A 19 3.13 0.69 -2.44
N GLY A 20 3.38 -0.54 -2.90
CA GLY A 20 2.75 -1.14 -4.07
C GLY A 20 3.65 -1.25 -5.30
N PRO A 21 3.11 -1.66 -6.48
CA PRO A 21 1.69 -1.66 -6.84
C PRO A 21 0.81 -2.72 -6.15
N ILE A 22 -0.47 -2.42 -5.96
CA ILE A 22 -1.49 -3.33 -5.39
C ILE A 22 -2.78 -3.21 -6.24
N CYS A 23 -3.37 -4.34 -6.63
CA CYS A 23 -4.64 -4.38 -7.33
C CYS A 23 -5.82 -4.38 -6.35
N TYR A 24 -6.82 -3.54 -6.63
CA TYR A 24 -8.07 -3.46 -5.88
C TYR A 24 -9.25 -3.58 -6.82
N THR A 25 -10.37 -4.10 -6.33
CA THR A 25 -11.64 -3.97 -7.04
C THR A 25 -12.14 -2.52 -6.95
N SER A 26 -12.90 -2.08 -7.95
CA SER A 26 -13.59 -0.78 -7.92
C SER A 26 -14.58 -0.62 -6.74
N SER A 27 -14.97 -1.71 -6.08
CA SER A 27 -15.80 -1.70 -4.86
C SER A 27 -15.01 -1.51 -3.57
N SER A 28 -13.67 -1.54 -3.62
CA SER A 28 -12.81 -1.38 -2.45
C SER A 28 -12.99 0.00 -1.82
N THR A 29 -13.18 0.04 -0.50
CA THR A 29 -13.41 1.32 0.20
C THR A 29 -12.12 2.02 0.57
N VAL A 30 -12.16 3.35 0.71
CA VAL A 30 -11.02 4.13 1.19
C VAL A 30 -10.52 3.65 2.57
N ALA A 31 -11.40 3.12 3.42
CA ALA A 31 -11.02 2.56 4.72
C ALA A 31 -10.09 1.35 4.55
N MET A 32 -10.44 0.40 3.67
CA MET A 32 -9.60 -0.77 3.35
C MET A 32 -8.23 -0.36 2.77
N LEU A 33 -8.22 0.65 1.90
CA LEU A 33 -6.97 1.19 1.35
C LEU A 33 -6.08 1.76 2.46
N LYS A 34 -6.64 2.53 3.39
CA LYS A 34 -5.90 3.08 4.54
C LYS A 34 -5.37 2.00 5.46
N GLU A 35 -6.17 0.99 5.78
CA GLU A 35 -5.74 -0.15 6.60
C GLU A 35 -4.55 -0.88 5.95
N ARG A 36 -4.59 -1.06 4.63
CA ARG A 36 -3.47 -1.67 3.90
C ARG A 36 -2.20 -0.83 3.97
N ILE A 37 -2.29 0.49 3.79
CA ILE A 37 -1.14 1.41 3.90
C ILE A 37 -0.52 1.33 5.31
N ILE A 38 -1.35 1.30 6.35
CA ILE A 38 -0.87 1.18 7.74
C ILE A 38 -0.19 -0.18 7.97
N SER A 39 -0.77 -1.27 7.43
CA SER A 39 -0.21 -2.62 7.55
C SER A 39 1.13 -2.77 6.83
N GLU A 40 1.29 -2.17 5.66
CA GLU A 40 2.51 -2.22 4.85
C GLU A 40 3.46 -1.07 5.15
N TRP A 41 3.15 -0.24 6.14
CA TRP A 41 3.95 0.92 6.45
C TRP A 41 5.38 0.45 6.71
N PRO A 42 6.38 1.00 6.00
CA PRO A 42 7.76 0.58 6.19
C PRO A 42 8.10 0.83 7.66
N ARG A 43 8.34 -0.26 8.40
CA ARG A 43 8.86 -0.16 9.75
C ARG A 43 10.22 0.50 9.57
N GLY A 44 10.30 1.76 10.02
CA GLY A 44 11.38 2.68 9.67
C GLY A 44 12.69 1.95 9.76
N ALA A 45 13.51 2.09 8.71
CA ALA A 45 14.84 1.52 8.59
C ALA A 45 15.50 1.51 9.97
N VAL A 46 15.35 0.40 10.68
CA VAL A 46 16.17 0.12 11.83
C VAL A 46 17.48 -0.06 11.09
N TYR A 47 18.33 0.97 11.15
CA TYR A 47 19.74 0.69 11.01
C TYR A 47 19.94 -0.44 12.01
N ASP A 48 20.06 -1.66 11.50
CA ASP A 48 20.67 -2.77 12.20
C ASP A 48 22.10 -2.28 12.44
N VAL A 49 22.24 -1.38 13.41
CA VAL A 49 23.50 -1.10 14.05
C VAL A 49 23.70 -2.36 14.85
N GLY A 50 24.27 -3.36 14.17
CA GLY A 50 24.94 -4.48 14.80
C GLY A 50 25.95 -3.89 15.77
N LEU A 51 25.50 -3.77 17.01
CA LEU A 51 26.27 -3.48 18.21
C LEU A 51 26.07 -4.68 19.14
#